data_AF-A0A9W5U0Z7-F1
#
_entry.id   AF-A0A9W5U0Z7-F1
#
_cell.length_a   1.000
_cell.length_b   1.000
_cell.length_c   1.000
_cell.angle_alpha   90.00
_cell.angle_beta   90.00
_cell.angle_gamma   90.00
#
_symmetry.space_group_name_H-M   'P 1'
#
loop_
_entity.id
_entity.type
_entity.pdbx_description
1 polymer ?
#
loop_
_entity_poly.entity_id
_entity_poly.type
_entity_poly.pdbx_seq_one_letter_code
_entity_poly.pdbx_strand_id
1 'polypeptide(L)' 'MSIEVGPIEENAYVSARWKLTGTYNGEMPGAKANAGEAISFHGMDIFFLEEGKIKDY' A
#
# COMPACT_ATOMS: atom_id res chain seq x y z
N MET A 1 -6.03 7.62 1.92
CA MET A 1 -4.63 7.15 1.85
C MET A 1 -3.71 8.28 2.26
N SER A 2 -2.67 7.99 3.04
CA SER A 2 -1.58 8.93 3.34
C SER A 2 -0.23 8.22 3.27
N ILE A 3 0.80 8.93 2.80
CA ILE A 3 2.21 8.50 2.92
C ILE A 3 2.71 8.85 4.33
N GLU A 4 3.28 7.88 5.03
CA GLU A 4 3.87 8.05 6.36
C GLU A 4 5.38 8.29 6.27
N VAL A 5 6.07 7.66 5.31
CA VAL A 5 7.51 7.81 5.05
C VAL A 5 7.78 7.72 3.55
N GLY A 6 8.67 8.57 3.04
CA GLY A 6 9.11 8.58 1.64
C GLY A 6 8.41 9.63 0.76
N PRO A 7 8.57 9.54 -0.58
CA PRO A 7 9.30 8.49 -1.28
C PRO A 7 10.80 8.50 -0.93
N ILE A 8 11.38 7.31 -0.79
CA ILE A 8 12.82 7.09 -0.75
C ILE A 8 13.18 6.48 -2.09
N GLU A 9 14.16 7.08 -2.77
CA GLU A 9 14.59 6.70 -4.11
C GLU A 9 16.05 6.29 -4.08
N GLU A 10 16.37 5.15 -4.70
CA GLU A 10 17.74 4.66 -4.87
C GLU A 10 17.85 3.88 -6.18
N ASN A 11 18.67 4.37 -7.12
CA ASN A 11 18.75 3.86 -8.49
C ASN A 11 17.36 3.80 -9.15
N ALA A 12 16.91 2.61 -9.52
CA ALA A 12 15.62 2.36 -10.14
C ALA A 12 14.56 1.88 -9.14
N TYR A 13 14.81 2.01 -7.83
CA TYR A 13 13.86 1.61 -6.80
C TYR A 13 13.23 2.82 -6.11
N VAL A 14 11.92 2.75 -5.85
CA VAL A 14 11.17 3.73 -5.08
C VAL A 14 10.39 3.02 -3.98
N SER A 15 10.53 3.47 -2.73
CA SER A 15 9.78 2.92 -1.61
C SER A 15 9.04 3.99 -0.82
N ALA A 16 7.87 3.62 -0.30
CA ALA A 16 7.14 4.44 0.64
C ALA A 16 6.40 3.56 1.67
N ARG A 17 6.31 4.06 2.91
CA ARG A 17 5.37 3.55 3.91
C ARG A 17 4.08 4.34 3.82
N TRP A 18 2.94 3.67 3.94
CA TRP A 18 1.64 4.30 3.81
C TRP A 18 0.63 3.77 4.83
N LYS A 19 -0.44 4.54 4.98
CA LYS A 19 -1.65 4.18 5.73
C LYS A 19 -2.87 4.27 4.82
N LEU A 20 -3.61 3.17 4.73
CA LEU A 20 -4.90 3.12 4.06
C LEU A 20 -6.02 3.15 5.10
N THR A 21 -7.08 3.85 4.73
CA THR A 21 -8.35 3.90 5.45
C THR A 21 -9.47 3.60 4.45
N GLY A 22 -10.51 2.90 4.88
CA GLY A 22 -11.60 2.53 4.00
C GLY A 22 -12.73 1.82 4.73
N THR A 23 -13.76 1.46 3.98
CA THR A 23 -14.84 0.58 4.45
C THR A 23 -14.57 -0.82 3.93
N TYR A 24 -14.50 -1.81 4.81
CA TYR A 24 -14.22 -3.19 4.42
C TYR A 24 -15.42 -3.81 3.70
N ASN A 25 -15.18 -4.48 2.56
CA ASN A 25 -16.25 -5.04 1.73
C ASN A 25 -16.69 -6.46 2.15
N GLY A 26 -15.96 -7.13 3.04
CA GLY A 26 -16.28 -8.48 3.51
C GLY A 26 -15.70 -9.63 2.70
N GLU A 27 -14.89 -9.37 1.67
CA GLU A 27 -14.49 -10.42 0.70
C GLU A 27 -13.12 -11.06 0.98
N MET A 28 -12.27 -10.39 1.78
CA MET A 28 -10.92 -10.90 2.09
C MET A 28 -10.96 -12.12 3.04
N PRO A 29 -10.49 -13.31 2.63
CA PRO A 29 -10.47 -14.48 3.49
C PRO A 29 -9.62 -14.25 4.75
N GLY A 30 -10.14 -14.65 5.91
CA GLY A 30 -9.44 -14.53 7.19
C GLY A 30 -9.40 -13.13 7.80
N ALA A 31 -10.03 -12.13 7.16
CA ALA A 31 -10.20 -10.83 7.79
C ALA A 31 -11.08 -10.93 9.03
N LYS A 32 -10.72 -10.16 10.06
CA LYS A 32 -11.47 -10.08 11.33
C LYS A 32 -12.51 -8.97 11.37
N ALA A 33 -12.43 -8.02 10.43
CA ALA A 33 -13.36 -6.91 10.31
C ALA A 33 -14.68 -7.40 9.70
N ASN A 34 -15.79 -6.75 10.05
CA ASN A 34 -17.09 -7.02 9.45
C ASN A 34 -17.27 -6.24 8.16
N ALA A 35 -18.08 -6.75 7.23
CA ALA A 35 -18.48 -5.97 6.06
C ALA A 35 -19.15 -4.65 6.50
N GLY A 36 -18.75 -3.53 5.91
CA GLY A 36 -19.20 -2.18 6.29
C GLY A 36 -18.39 -1.54 7.43
N GLU A 37 -17.46 -2.27 8.04
CA GLU A 37 -16.62 -1.73 9.12
C GLU A 37 -15.59 -0.74 8.57
N ALA A 38 -15.42 0.39 9.26
CA ALA A 38 -14.37 1.34 8.98
C ALA A 38 -13.02 0.75 9.43
N ILE A 39 -12.11 0.54 8.48
CA ILE A 39 -10.81 -0.07 8.72
C ILE A 39 -9.68 0.94 8.47
N SER A 40 -8.57 0.70 9.16
CA SER A 40 -7.30 1.36 8.91
C SER A 40 -6.18 0.34 9.02
N PHE A 41 -5.26 0.35 8.07
CA PHE A 41 -4.08 -0.51 8.10
C PHE A 41 -2.88 0.16 7.44
N HIS A 42 -1.70 -0.32 7.79
CA HIS A 42 -0.44 0.20 7.30
C HIS A 42 0.21 -0.79 6.34
N GLY A 43 0.94 -0.28 5.37
CA GLY A 43 1.72 -1.08 4.44
C GLY A 43 2.95 -0.33 3.96
N MET A 44 3.73 -1.01 3.13
CA MET A 44 4.92 -0.48 2.50
C MET A 44 5.12 -1.26 1.21
N ASP A 45 5.51 -0.55 0.15
CA ASP A 45 5.89 -1.15 -1.13
C ASP A 45 7.29 -0.69 -1.52
N ILE A 46 7.95 -1.47 -2.37
CA ILE A 46 9.21 -1.11 -3.03
C ILE A 46 9.02 -1.40 -4.52
N PHE A 47 8.91 -0.37 -5.35
CA PHE A 47 8.75 -0.54 -6.79
C PHE A 47 10.10 -0.51 -7.50
N PHE A 48 10.33 -1.47 -8.38
CA PHE A 48 11.38 -1.39 -9.40
C PHE A 48 10.83 -0.73 -10.66
N LEU A 49 11.51 0.31 -11.14
CA LEU A 49 11.11 1.09 -12.30
C LEU A 49 11.98 0.78 -13.52
N GLU A 50 11.36 0.57 -14.67
CA GLU A 50 12.04 0.46 -15.96
C GLU A 50 11.23 1.24 -17.01
N GLU A 51 11.91 2.07 -17.81
CA GLU A 51 11.28 2.90 -18.85
C GLU A 51 10.10 3.75 -18.35
N GLY A 52 10.20 4.27 -17.12
CA GLY A 52 9.16 5.10 -16.49
C GLY A 52 7.92 4.34 -16.06
N LYS A 53 7.97 3.00 -16.02
CA LYS A 53 6.87 2.13 -15.56
C LYS A 53 7.32 1.26 -14.38
N ILE A 54 6.36 0.84 -13.56
CA ILE A 54 6.60 -0.19 -12.54
C ILE A 54 6.79 -1.52 -13.27
N LYS A 55 7.97 -2.10 -13.11
CA LYS A 55 8.33 -3.41 -13.66
C LYS A 55 8.19 -4.53 -12.62
N ASP A 56 8.44 -4.24 -11.34
CA ASP A 56 8.31 -5.19 -10.22
C ASP A 56 7.93 -4.49 -8.90
N TYR A 57 7.43 -5.24 -7.91
CA TYR A 57 6.98 -4.72 -6.59
C TYR A 57 7.21 -5.67 -5.41
#